data_AF-A0A7S4USX8-F1
#
_entry.id   AF-A0A7S4USX8-F1
#
_cell.length_a   1.000
_cell.length_b   1.000
_cell.length_c   1.000
_cell.angle_alpha   90.00
_cell.angle_beta   90.00
_cell.angle_gamma   90.00
#
_symmetry.space_group_name_H-M   'P 1'
#
loop_
_entity.id
_entity.type
_entity.pdbx_description
1 polymer ?
#
loop_
_entity_poly.entity_id
_entity_poly.type
_entity_poly.pdbx_seq_one_letter_code
_entity_poly.pdbx_strand_id
1 'polypeptide(L)'
;VKLVGSNWVGAHMEHRVNSGLEFLRARDIARIQRRLGFTHVRLNYAVAMLWDTQPVNLSSVAANPELAGKTPLEVFDACVEALTAEGLLVVINDHTSDYRWCCSLHDEQALWYNSRWSES
;
A
#
# COMPACT_ATOMS: atom_id res chain seq x y z
N VAL A 1 17.72 -13.04 -12.51
CA VAL A 1 16.43 -13.16 -11.79
C VAL A 1 15.30 -12.86 -12.78
N LYS A 2 14.23 -13.67 -12.82
CA LYS A 2 13.04 -13.39 -13.67
C LYS A 2 11.97 -12.74 -12.79
N LEU A 3 11.45 -11.59 -13.21
CA LEU A 3 10.39 -10.87 -12.49
C LEU A 3 9.02 -11.34 -13.00
N VAL A 4 8.28 -12.04 -12.14
CA VAL A 4 6.85 -12.34 -12.31
C VAL A 4 6.14 -11.60 -11.19
N GLY A 5 5.53 -10.46 -11.53
CA GLY A 5 5.05 -9.47 -10.57
C GLY A 5 3.53 -9.36 -10.51
N SER A 6 3.04 -9.05 -9.31
CA SER A 6 1.67 -8.62 -9.03
C SER A 6 1.67 -7.21 -8.44
N ASN A 7 0.51 -6.56 -8.38
CA ASN A 7 0.32 -5.33 -7.61
C ASN A 7 -0.50 -5.65 -6.36
N TRP A 8 -0.15 -5.06 -5.23
CA TRP A 8 -1.02 -5.01 -4.05
C TRP A 8 -1.39 -3.56 -3.78
N VAL A 9 -2.55 -3.17 -4.31
CA VAL A 9 -3.07 -1.79 -4.30
C VAL A 9 -3.78 -1.46 -2.97
N GLY A 10 -4.07 -0.18 -2.75
CA GLY A 10 -4.95 0.28 -1.68
C GLY A 10 -4.37 1.35 -0.76
N ALA A 11 -3.08 1.30 -0.39
CA ALA A 11 -2.55 2.25 0.59
C ALA A 11 -2.47 3.70 0.08
N HIS A 12 -2.53 3.89 -1.24
CA HIS A 12 -2.68 5.21 -1.88
C HIS A 12 -4.13 5.70 -1.96
N MET A 13 -5.11 4.88 -1.57
CA MET A 13 -6.54 5.19 -1.67
C MET A 13 -7.07 5.77 -0.36
N GLU A 14 -8.34 6.14 -0.35
CA GLU A 14 -9.06 6.80 0.75
C GLU A 14 -9.10 5.94 2.03
N HIS A 15 -8.97 4.62 1.91
CA HIS A 15 -8.87 3.71 3.05
C HIS A 15 -7.50 3.71 3.73
N ARG A 16 -6.48 4.33 3.09
CA ARG A 16 -5.13 4.55 3.63
C ARG A 16 -4.36 3.27 4.03
N VAL A 17 -4.81 2.11 3.56
CA VAL A 17 -4.17 0.80 3.79
C VAL A 17 -4.28 -0.07 2.54
N ASN A 18 -3.38 -1.04 2.38
CA ASN A 18 -3.50 -2.02 1.30
C ASN A 18 -4.82 -2.79 1.43
N SER A 19 -5.52 -2.96 0.30
CA SER A 19 -6.86 -3.55 0.30
C SER A 19 -6.84 -5.03 0.66
N GLY A 20 -7.91 -5.51 1.29
CA GLY A 20 -8.08 -6.91 1.69
C GLY A 20 -7.72 -7.19 3.15
N LEU A 21 -7.12 -6.24 3.86
CA LEU A 21 -6.79 -6.37 5.30
C LEU A 21 -8.04 -6.39 6.20
N GLU A 22 -9.20 -6.01 5.66
CA GLU A 22 -10.50 -6.17 6.29
C GLU A 22 -10.99 -7.63 6.26
N PHE A 23 -10.48 -8.45 5.33
CA PHE A 23 -10.93 -9.84 5.11
C PHE A 23 -9.88 -10.89 5.47
N LEU A 24 -8.60 -10.60 5.23
CA LEU A 24 -7.50 -11.56 5.41
C LEU A 24 -6.33 -10.93 6.17
N ARG A 25 -5.53 -11.78 6.82
CA ARG A 25 -4.27 -11.32 7.40
C ARG A 25 -3.26 -10.96 6.32
N ALA A 26 -2.43 -9.95 6.56
CA ALA A 26 -1.39 -9.53 5.62
C ALA A 26 -0.49 -10.70 5.18
N ARG A 27 -0.09 -11.56 6.13
CA ARG A 27 0.69 -12.77 5.87
C ARG A 27 0.00 -13.77 4.95
N ASP A 28 -1.32 -13.88 5.03
CA ASP A 28 -2.07 -14.86 4.25
C ASP A 28 -2.23 -14.37 2.81
N ILE A 29 -2.38 -13.05 2.61
CA ILE A 29 -2.31 -12.41 1.29
C ILE A 29 -0.92 -12.60 0.66
N ALA A 30 0.16 -12.36 1.42
CA ALA A 30 1.53 -12.60 0.95
C ALA A 30 1.77 -14.07 0.53
N ARG A 31 1.29 -15.02 1.34
CA ARG A 31 1.34 -16.46 1.03
C ARG A 31 0.62 -16.82 -0.25
N ILE A 32 -0.57 -16.25 -0.47
CA ILE A 32 -1.33 -16.47 -1.70
C ILE A 32 -0.50 -16.02 -2.90
N GLN A 33 0.09 -14.81 -2.85
CA GLN A 33 0.92 -14.30 -3.94
C GLN A 33 2.12 -15.22 -4.22
N ARG A 34 2.81 -15.68 -3.16
CA ARG A 34 3.92 -16.63 -3.30
C ARG A 34 3.48 -17.97 -3.92
N ARG A 35 2.36 -18.54 -3.46
CA ARG A 35 1.80 -19.81 -3.94
C ARG A 35 1.33 -19.75 -5.40
N LEU A 36 0.86 -18.59 -5.85
CA LEU A 36 0.51 -18.34 -7.25
C LEU A 36 1.74 -18.22 -8.17
N GLY A 37 2.96 -18.29 -7.62
CA GLY A 37 4.20 -18.25 -8.39
C GLY A 37 4.72 -16.84 -8.66
N PHE A 38 4.14 -15.81 -8.02
CA PHE A 38 4.74 -14.49 -8.06
C PHE A 38 6.09 -14.50 -7.32
N THR A 39 6.96 -13.62 -7.79
CA THR A 39 8.32 -13.45 -7.27
C THR A 39 8.49 -12.07 -6.63
N HIS A 40 7.65 -11.12 -7.02
CA HIS A 40 7.75 -9.71 -6.67
C HIS A 40 6.36 -9.11 -6.52
N VAL A 41 6.21 -8.10 -5.67
CA VAL A 41 4.98 -7.33 -5.52
C VAL A 41 5.30 -5.84 -5.65
N ARG A 42 4.60 -5.15 -6.55
CA ARG A 42 4.56 -3.69 -6.59
C ARG A 42 3.56 -3.21 -5.54
N LEU A 43 4.05 -2.46 -4.57
CA LEU A 43 3.29 -2.00 -3.41
C LEU A 43 3.11 -0.48 -3.49
N ASN A 44 1.86 -0.03 -3.61
CA ASN A 44 1.52 1.35 -3.93
C ASN A 44 1.22 2.15 -2.66
N TYR A 45 1.79 3.34 -2.51
CA TYR A 45 1.46 4.28 -1.44
C TYR A 45 1.17 5.69 -1.98
N ALA A 46 0.53 6.52 -1.16
CA ALA A 46 0.39 7.96 -1.41
C ALA A 46 1.42 8.75 -0.62
N VAL A 47 2.05 9.79 -1.18
CA VAL A 47 3.07 10.60 -0.49
C VAL A 47 2.54 11.18 0.82
N ALA A 48 1.27 11.61 0.86
CA ALA A 48 0.56 12.06 2.06
C ALA A 48 0.69 11.10 3.26
N MET A 49 0.84 9.79 3.01
CA MET A 49 1.05 8.77 4.03
C MET A 49 2.27 9.01 4.91
N LEU A 50 3.31 9.68 4.40
CA LEU A 50 4.54 9.96 5.13
C LEU A 50 4.35 10.98 6.26
N TRP A 51 3.28 11.77 6.22
CA TRP A 51 2.95 12.76 7.25
C TRP A 51 1.63 12.46 7.98
N ASP A 52 0.91 11.41 7.59
CA ASP A 52 -0.35 11.04 8.22
C ASP A 52 -0.11 10.33 9.56
N THR A 53 -0.36 11.06 10.64
CA THR A 53 -0.27 10.55 12.02
C THR A 53 -1.61 10.03 12.55
N GLN A 54 -2.69 10.10 11.77
CA GLN A 54 -4.01 9.65 12.21
C GLN A 54 -4.12 8.14 12.05
N PRO A 55 -4.55 7.40 13.08
CA PRO A 55 -4.74 5.96 12.99
C PRO A 55 -5.65 5.54 11.82
N VAL A 56 -5.38 4.34 11.28
CA VAL A 56 -6.23 3.72 10.25
C VAL A 56 -7.62 3.39 10.82
N ASN A 57 -8.61 3.27 9.94
CA ASN A 57 -9.93 2.82 10.38
C ASN A 57 -9.87 1.35 10.80
N LEU A 58 -10.45 1.02 11.95
CA LEU A 58 -10.54 -0.36 12.46
C LEU A 58 -11.20 -1.31 11.46
N SER A 59 -12.20 -0.84 10.69
CA SER A 59 -12.86 -1.68 9.68
C SER A 59 -11.92 -2.06 8.54
N SER A 60 -10.98 -1.18 8.17
CA SER A 60 -10.00 -1.43 7.10
C SER A 60 -8.93 -2.46 7.48
N VAL A 61 -8.79 -2.77 8.76
CA VAL A 61 -7.84 -3.78 9.28
C VAL A 61 -8.53 -4.85 10.13
N ALA A 62 -9.83 -5.09 9.91
CA ALA A 62 -10.65 -5.95 10.76
C ALA A 62 -10.09 -7.38 10.94
N ALA A 63 -9.39 -7.93 9.95
CA ALA A 63 -8.76 -9.26 10.04
C ALA A 63 -7.36 -9.24 10.69
N ASN A 64 -6.81 -8.05 10.98
CA ASN A 64 -5.48 -7.80 11.53
C ASN A 64 -5.58 -6.94 12.83
N PRO A 65 -6.14 -7.47 13.94
CA PRO A 65 -6.32 -6.70 15.18
C PRO A 65 -5.04 -6.08 15.74
N GLU A 66 -3.88 -6.66 15.47
CA GLU A 66 -2.56 -6.14 15.85
C GLU A 66 -2.21 -4.81 15.17
N LEU A 67 -2.94 -4.45 14.11
CA LEU A 67 -2.78 -3.19 13.38
C LEU A 67 -3.73 -2.09 13.87
N ALA A 68 -4.62 -2.39 14.81
CA ALA A 68 -5.51 -1.40 15.41
C ALA A 68 -4.71 -0.27 16.08
N GLY A 69 -5.07 0.97 15.79
CA GLY A 69 -4.40 2.16 16.35
C GLY A 69 -3.10 2.56 15.64
N LYS A 70 -2.62 1.77 14.67
CA LYS A 70 -1.45 2.13 13.86
C LYS A 70 -1.76 3.20 12.83
N THR A 71 -0.73 3.96 12.47
CA THR A 71 -0.75 4.89 11.34
C THR A 71 -0.74 4.13 10.01
N PRO A 72 -1.19 4.76 8.91
CA PRO A 72 -1.07 4.21 7.56
C PRO A 72 0.34 3.71 7.21
N LEU A 73 1.38 4.46 7.56
CA LEU A 73 2.77 4.09 7.30
C LEU A 73 3.19 2.82 8.06
N GLU A 74 2.83 2.69 9.34
CA GLU A 74 3.12 1.47 10.10
C GLU A 74 2.35 0.24 9.57
N VAL A 75 1.13 0.43 9.05
CA VAL A 75 0.38 -0.66 8.39
C VAL A 75 1.04 -1.06 7.07
N PHE A 76 1.55 -0.08 6.32
CA PHE A 76 2.30 -0.33 5.10
C PHE A 76 3.60 -1.10 5.39
N ASP A 77 4.33 -0.73 6.44
CA ASP A 77 5.51 -1.47 6.92
C ASP A 77 5.16 -2.92 7.25
N ALA A 78 4.05 -3.17 7.95
CA ALA A 78 3.59 -4.54 8.24
C ALA A 78 3.27 -5.35 6.96
N CYS A 79 2.78 -4.69 5.90
CA CYS A 79 2.58 -5.34 4.60
C CYS A 79 3.91 -5.68 3.91
N VAL A 80 4.91 -4.80 4.00
CA VAL A 80 6.28 -5.06 3.51
C VAL A 80 6.90 -6.24 4.25
N GLU A 81 6.78 -6.28 5.58
CA GLU A 81 7.26 -7.38 6.41
C GLU A 81 6.58 -8.71 6.03
N ALA A 82 5.26 -8.71 5.85
CA ALA A 82 4.52 -9.89 5.44
C ALA A 82 4.97 -10.44 4.08
N LEU A 83 5.22 -9.57 3.11
CA LEU A 83 5.70 -9.94 1.77
C LEU A 83 7.13 -10.51 1.82
N THR A 84 8.03 -9.81 2.53
CA THR A 84 9.44 -10.20 2.61
C THR A 84 9.63 -11.49 3.42
N ALA A 85 8.81 -11.75 4.45
CA ALA A 85 8.80 -13.01 5.18
C ALA A 85 8.43 -14.22 4.31
N GLU A 86 7.66 -14.02 3.23
CA GLU A 86 7.32 -15.07 2.23
C GLU A 86 8.32 -15.12 1.06
N GLY A 87 9.42 -14.36 1.13
CA GLY A 87 10.49 -14.33 0.13
C GLY A 87 10.13 -13.59 -1.15
N LEU A 88 9.14 -12.70 -1.11
CA LEU A 88 8.78 -11.83 -2.23
C LEU A 88 9.62 -10.55 -2.18
N LEU A 89 10.22 -10.15 -3.30
CA LEU A 89 10.81 -8.81 -3.40
C LEU A 89 9.69 -7.77 -3.49
N VAL A 90 9.88 -6.65 -2.79
CA VAL A 90 8.91 -5.56 -2.76
C VAL A 90 9.43 -4.40 -3.59
N VAL A 91 8.64 -3.97 -4.57
CA VAL A 91 8.90 -2.75 -5.35
C VAL A 91 7.99 -1.66 -4.80
N ILE A 92 8.57 -0.77 -3.99
CA ILE A 92 7.85 0.39 -3.46
C ILE A 92 7.52 1.33 -4.60
N ASN A 93 6.25 1.71 -4.69
CA ASN A 93 5.77 2.62 -5.71
C ASN A 93 5.05 3.82 -5.07
N ASP A 94 5.69 4.96 -5.20
CA ASP A 94 5.03 6.27 -5.11
C ASP A 94 3.99 6.33 -6.23
N HIS A 95 2.72 6.27 -5.85
CA HIS A 95 1.61 6.12 -6.80
C HIS A 95 0.84 7.41 -7.01
N THR A 96 0.59 8.14 -5.93
CA THR A 96 -0.11 9.42 -5.91
C THR A 96 0.47 10.28 -4.80
N SER A 97 0.33 11.60 -4.91
CA SER A 97 0.70 12.51 -3.84
C SER A 97 -0.33 12.50 -2.71
N ASP A 98 -1.64 12.45 -3.05
CA ASP A 98 -2.74 12.41 -2.09
C ASP A 98 -3.48 11.05 -2.08
N TYR A 99 -4.26 10.80 -1.01
CA TYR A 99 -5.08 9.60 -0.88
C TYR A 99 -6.27 9.61 -1.86
N ARG A 100 -6.13 8.98 -3.02
CA ARG A 100 -7.14 8.88 -4.07
C ARG A 100 -6.74 7.90 -5.17
N TRP A 101 -7.71 7.56 -6.00
CA TRP A 101 -7.44 6.90 -7.28
C TRP A 101 -6.69 7.82 -8.25
N CYS A 102 -5.76 7.24 -9.02
CA CYS A 102 -4.99 7.93 -10.04
C CYS A 102 -5.70 7.99 -11.40
N CYS A 103 -5.27 9.01 -12.13
CA CYS A 103 -4.86 9.00 -13.54
C CYS A 103 -5.79 9.81 -14.44
N SER A 104 -6.67 10.59 -13.84
CA SER A 104 -7.36 11.66 -14.54
C SER A 104 -6.38 12.80 -14.81
N LEU A 105 -6.56 13.52 -15.92
CA LEU A 105 -5.85 14.78 -16.15
C LEU A 105 -6.37 15.93 -15.27
N HIS A 106 -7.39 15.67 -14.46
CA HIS A 106 -8.10 16.66 -13.66
C HIS A 106 -8.13 16.34 -12.16
N ASP A 107 -7.38 15.32 -11.70
CA ASP A 107 -7.33 14.92 -10.29
C ASP A 107 -6.10 15.47 -9.54
N GLU A 108 -5.31 16.33 -10.20
CA GLU A 108 -4.02 16.87 -9.70
C GLU A 108 -2.97 15.77 -9.39
N GLN A 109 -3.15 14.54 -9.89
CA GLN A 109 -2.24 13.41 -9.74
C GLN A 109 -1.61 12.94 -11.05
N ALA A 110 -1.93 13.59 -12.18
CA ALA A 110 -1.34 13.26 -13.49
C ALA A 110 0.18 13.47 -13.55
N LEU A 111 0.71 14.37 -12.72
CA LEU A 111 2.14 14.64 -12.55
C LEU A 111 2.55 14.37 -11.11
N TRP A 112 3.84 14.19 -10.90
CA TRP A 112 4.44 13.99 -9.58
C TRP A 112 4.48 15.28 -8.72
N TYR A 113 4.08 16.41 -9.30
CA TYR A 113 3.97 17.71 -8.64
C TYR A 113 2.63 18.38 -8.98
N ASN A 114 2.18 19.28 -8.10
CA ASN A 114 1.04 20.15 -8.30
C ASN A 114 1.17 21.39 -7.38
N SER A 115 0.11 22.20 -7.24
CA SER A 115 0.14 23.41 -6.40
C SER A 115 0.40 23.13 -4.91
N ARG A 116 0.12 21.91 -4.44
CA ARG A 116 0.35 21.45 -3.07
C ARG A 116 1.66 20.67 -2.90
N TRP A 117 2.08 19.94 -3.93
CA TRP A 117 3.26 19.07 -3.92
C TRP A 117 4.32 19.62 -4.88
N SER A 118 5.43 20.15 -4.33
CA SER A 118 6.51 20.80 -5.09
C SER A 118 7.29 19.84 -5.98
N GLU A 119 7.78 20.33 -7.12
CA GLU A 119 8.77 19.65 -7.97
C GLU A 119 10.24 19.81 -7.50
N SER A 120 10.48 20.68 -6.53
CA SER A 120 11.82 20.99 -5.99
C SER A 120 11.89 20.80 -4.49
#